data_AF-A0A9E0R130-F1
#
_entry.id   AF-A0A9E0R130-F1
#
_cell.length_a   1.000
_cell.length_b   1.000
_cell.length_c   1.000
_cell.angle_alpha   90.00
_cell.angle_beta   90.00
_cell.angle_gamma   90.00
#
_symmetry.space_group_name_H-M   'P 1'
#
loop_
_entity.id
_entity.type
_entity.pdbx_description
1 polymer ?
#
loop_
_entity_poly.entity_id
_entity_poly.type
_entity_poly.pdbx_seq_one_letter_code
_entity_poly.pdbx_strand_id
1 'polypeptide(L)'
;PFIFTGPQGSEAYFETVDRFIRATLGDKAADLYEIVVGDPYDVAIKMKAGLARVTEYRKATGESFHFNWQLHIPSEFQQPFEPTHENMAGLDLVQDQPDYLLAATLRKALSGIVAGNVKEPGIRAIEEHGPFELSGETEMMEALDTLLASFVKQRRMKINYEEYQPCYRLVQDEPA
;
A
#
# COMPACT_ATOMS: atom_id res chain seq x y z
N PRO A 1 -7.80 -16.36 1.50
CA PRO A 1 -7.98 -15.61 2.78
C PRO A 1 -6.88 -14.57 2.88
N PHE A 2 -7.18 -13.38 3.39
CA PHE A 2 -6.21 -12.33 3.61
C PHE A 2 -6.47 -11.71 4.98
N ILE A 3 -5.48 -11.75 5.86
CA ILE A 3 -5.62 -11.36 7.27
C ILE A 3 -4.46 -10.45 7.63
N PHE A 4 -4.78 -9.23 8.07
CA PHE A 4 -3.84 -8.38 8.77
C PHE A 4 -3.79 -8.77 10.25
N THR A 5 -2.59 -8.95 10.80
CA THR A 5 -2.42 -9.35 12.20
C THR A 5 -1.18 -8.76 12.84
N GLY A 6 -1.25 -8.52 14.15
CA GLY A 6 -0.13 -8.06 14.96
C GLY A 6 -0.35 -8.34 16.46
N PRO A 7 0.63 -8.04 17.31
CA PRO A 7 0.48 -8.20 18.75
C PRO A 7 -0.52 -7.22 19.33
N GLN A 8 -0.95 -7.45 20.57
CA GLN A 8 -1.70 -6.44 21.33
C GLN A 8 -0.91 -5.12 21.37
N GLY A 9 -1.59 -3.99 21.22
CA GLY A 9 -1.00 -2.66 21.06
C GLY A 9 -0.77 -2.22 19.61
N SER A 10 -1.07 -3.09 18.63
CA SER A 10 -1.02 -2.75 17.20
C SER A 10 -2.37 -2.31 16.61
N GLU A 11 -3.42 -2.19 17.43
CA GLU A 11 -4.77 -1.80 17.02
C GLU A 11 -4.76 -0.46 16.29
N ALA A 12 -4.15 0.57 16.90
CA ALA A 12 -4.05 1.90 16.30
C ALA A 12 -3.31 1.91 14.94
N TYR A 13 -2.36 1.00 14.73
CA TYR A 13 -1.69 0.84 13.43
C TYR A 13 -2.67 0.29 12.40
N PHE A 14 -3.37 -0.80 12.70
CA PHE A 14 -4.32 -1.40 11.78
C PHE A 14 -5.54 -0.52 11.55
N GLU A 15 -6.00 0.26 12.53
CA GLU A 15 -7.03 1.29 12.35
C GLU A 15 -6.59 2.37 11.36
N THR A 16 -5.31 2.75 11.38
CA THR A 16 -4.77 3.73 10.43
C THR A 16 -4.71 3.15 9.01
N VAL A 17 -4.26 1.90 8.87
CA VAL A 17 -4.22 1.19 7.58
C VAL A 17 -5.64 0.97 7.03
N ASP A 18 -6.58 0.51 7.85
CA ASP A 18 -7.97 0.28 7.47
C ASP A 18 -8.65 1.57 7.01
N ARG A 19 -8.49 2.65 7.79
CA ARG A 19 -9.00 3.97 7.44
C ARG A 19 -8.44 4.46 6.11
N PHE A 20 -7.14 4.28 5.88
CA PHE A 20 -6.53 4.66 4.61
C PHE A 20 -7.10 3.87 3.43
N ILE A 21 -7.24 2.54 3.55
CA ILE A 21 -7.79 1.72 2.47
C ILE A 21 -9.24 2.11 2.19
N ARG A 22 -10.06 2.31 3.22
CA ARG A 22 -11.46 2.75 3.05
C ARG A 22 -11.57 4.14 2.42
N ALA A 23 -10.73 5.08 2.86
CA ALA A 23 -10.74 6.45 2.34
C ALA A 23 -10.24 6.56 0.89
N THR A 24 -9.46 5.59 0.41
CA THR A 24 -8.84 5.63 -0.93
C THR A 24 -9.48 4.67 -1.92
N LEU A 25 -9.64 3.40 -1.55
CA LEU A 25 -10.16 2.33 -2.41
C LEU A 25 -11.59 1.92 -2.06
N GLY A 26 -12.18 2.51 -1.03
CA GLY A 26 -13.55 2.28 -0.61
C GLY A 26 -13.76 1.01 0.23
N ASP A 27 -14.96 0.89 0.80
CA ASP A 27 -15.33 -0.24 1.67
C ASP A 27 -15.25 -1.60 0.97
N LYS A 28 -15.46 -1.64 -0.36
CA LYS A 28 -15.33 -2.87 -1.14
C LYS A 28 -13.92 -3.48 -1.04
N ALA A 29 -12.89 -2.65 -0.96
CA ALA A 29 -11.52 -3.12 -0.75
C ALA A 29 -11.32 -3.62 0.69
N ALA A 30 -11.95 -2.96 1.66
CA ALA A 30 -11.88 -3.34 3.06
C ALA A 30 -12.59 -4.66 3.38
N ASP A 31 -13.63 -5.02 2.60
CA ASP A 31 -14.32 -6.31 2.72
C ASP A 31 -13.47 -7.51 2.26
N LEU A 32 -12.32 -7.27 1.61
CA LEU A 32 -11.42 -8.33 1.11
C LEU A 32 -10.41 -8.84 2.16
N TYR A 33 -10.34 -8.20 3.33
CA TYR A 33 -9.46 -8.62 4.42
C TYR A 33 -10.16 -8.69 5.77
N GLU A 34 -9.55 -9.40 6.70
CA GLU A 34 -9.90 -9.39 8.11
C GLU A 34 -8.73 -8.83 8.94
N ILE A 35 -9.03 -8.14 10.04
CA ILE A 35 -8.01 -7.67 11.01
C ILE A 35 -8.18 -8.47 12.30
N VAL A 36 -7.12 -9.15 12.72
CA VAL A 36 -7.08 -9.91 13.98
C VAL A 36 -5.88 -9.45 14.80
N VAL A 37 -6.09 -8.91 16.00
CA VAL A 37 -5.01 -8.38 16.85
C VAL A 37 -4.90 -9.19 18.13
N GLY A 38 -3.68 -9.57 18.50
CA GLY A 38 -3.39 -10.25 19.76
C GLY A 38 -3.82 -11.72 19.84
N ASP A 39 -4.42 -12.28 18.77
CA ASP A 39 -4.88 -13.67 18.75
C ASP A 39 -4.23 -14.50 17.62
N PRO A 40 -3.01 -15.03 17.85
CA PRO A 40 -2.34 -15.88 16.87
C PRO A 40 -3.07 -17.22 16.64
N TYR A 41 -3.87 -17.69 17.60
CA TYR A 41 -4.61 -18.94 17.46
C TYR A 41 -5.76 -18.77 16.47
N ASP A 42 -6.55 -17.70 16.62
CA ASP A 42 -7.66 -17.40 15.72
C ASP A 42 -7.18 -17.16 14.28
N VAL A 43 -6.06 -16.45 14.09
CA VAL A 43 -5.40 -16.32 12.77
C VAL A 43 -5.12 -17.69 12.15
N ALA A 44 -4.55 -18.63 12.91
CA ALA A 44 -4.23 -19.96 12.42
C ALA A 44 -5.49 -20.76 12.05
N ILE A 45 -6.56 -20.66 12.84
CA ILE A 45 -7.84 -21.31 12.57
C ILE A 45 -8.49 -20.74 11.31
N LYS A 46 -8.56 -19.41 11.18
CA LYS A 46 -9.11 -18.74 9.99
C LYS A 46 -8.33 -19.08 8.73
N MET A 47 -7.00 -19.10 8.80
CA MET A 47 -6.16 -19.52 7.68
C MET A 47 -6.38 -20.98 7.29
N LYS A 48 -6.46 -21.89 8.26
CA LYS A 48 -6.76 -23.31 7.99
C LYS A 48 -8.10 -23.47 7.27
N ALA A 49 -9.15 -22.78 7.74
CA ALA A 49 -10.46 -22.80 7.10
C ALA A 49 -10.42 -22.18 5.70
N GLY A 50 -9.71 -21.07 5.52
CA GLY A 50 -9.56 -20.41 4.22
C GLY A 50 -8.77 -21.24 3.21
N LEU A 51 -7.73 -21.96 3.65
CA LEU A 51 -6.99 -22.89 2.80
C LEU A 51 -7.84 -24.07 2.36
N ALA A 52 -8.70 -24.61 3.23
CA ALA A 52 -9.66 -25.64 2.84
C ALA A 52 -10.57 -25.16 1.69
N ARG A 53 -11.13 -23.94 1.80
CA ARG A 53 -11.93 -23.33 0.73
C ARG A 53 -11.14 -23.13 -0.57
N VAL A 54 -9.87 -22.69 -0.48
CA VAL A 54 -9.00 -22.58 -1.66
C VAL A 54 -8.79 -23.95 -2.30
N THR A 55 -8.48 -24.99 -1.53
CA THR A 55 -8.30 -26.35 -2.06
C THR A 55 -9.56 -26.86 -2.76
N GLU A 56 -10.74 -26.62 -2.19
CA GLU A 56 -12.02 -26.99 -2.80
C GLU A 56 -12.26 -26.23 -4.11
N TYR A 57 -12.05 -24.91 -4.12
CA TYR A 57 -12.14 -24.08 -5.33
C TYR A 57 -11.24 -24.62 -6.44
N ARG A 58 -9.97 -24.90 -6.14
CA ARG A 58 -8.99 -25.38 -7.12
C ARG A 58 -9.39 -26.73 -7.71
N LYS A 59 -9.90 -27.65 -6.88
CA LYS A 59 -10.45 -28.93 -7.35
C LYS A 59 -11.64 -28.72 -8.29
N ALA A 60 -12.55 -27.82 -7.93
CA ALA A 60 -13.77 -27.56 -8.68
C ALA A 60 -13.50 -26.88 -10.05
N THR A 61 -12.49 -26.02 -10.14
CA THR A 61 -12.16 -25.28 -11.36
C THR A 61 -11.03 -25.90 -12.18
N GLY A 62 -10.50 -27.06 -11.77
CA GLY A 62 -9.37 -27.72 -12.43
C GLY A 62 -8.06 -26.92 -12.39
N GLU A 63 -7.94 -26.00 -11.44
CA GLU A 63 -6.78 -25.12 -11.30
C GLU A 63 -5.64 -25.82 -10.51
N SER A 64 -4.40 -25.46 -10.80
CA SER A 64 -3.22 -25.96 -10.10
C SER A 64 -3.26 -25.61 -8.60
N PHE A 65 -2.82 -26.53 -7.73
CA PHE A 65 -2.65 -26.20 -6.30
C PHE A 65 -1.40 -25.33 -6.05
N HIS A 66 -0.44 -25.31 -6.97
CA HIS A 66 0.88 -24.71 -6.76
C HIS A 66 1.05 -23.34 -7.43
N PHE A 67 0.18 -23.00 -8.38
CA PHE A 67 0.20 -21.71 -9.07
C PHE A 67 -1.23 -21.26 -9.39
N ASN A 68 -1.53 -19.97 -9.29
CA ASN A 68 -2.87 -19.43 -9.57
C ASN A 68 -2.98 -18.87 -10.99
N TRP A 69 -3.24 -19.73 -11.98
CA TRP A 69 -3.31 -19.30 -13.38
C TRP A 69 -4.55 -18.46 -13.69
N GLN A 70 -5.65 -18.71 -13.00
CA GLN A 70 -6.92 -17.99 -13.11
C GLN A 70 -6.90 -16.62 -12.42
N LEU A 71 -5.86 -16.30 -11.64
CA LEU A 71 -5.72 -14.96 -11.08
C LEU A 71 -5.43 -13.98 -12.21
N HIS A 72 -6.42 -13.15 -12.51
CA HIS A 72 -6.22 -12.04 -13.42
C HIS A 72 -5.46 -10.92 -12.72
N ILE A 73 -4.30 -10.56 -13.28
CA ILE A 73 -3.49 -9.43 -12.83
C ILE A 73 -3.49 -8.40 -13.97
N PRO A 74 -4.11 -7.21 -13.79
CA PRO A 74 -4.09 -6.16 -14.79
C PRO A 74 -2.66 -5.73 -15.17
N SER A 75 -2.47 -5.21 -16.38
CA SER A 75 -1.13 -4.91 -16.90
C SER A 75 -0.40 -3.84 -16.08
N GLU A 76 -1.15 -2.94 -15.46
CA GLU A 76 -0.70 -1.82 -14.61
C GLU A 76 0.00 -2.28 -13.33
N PHE A 77 -0.28 -3.52 -12.88
CA PHE A 77 0.41 -4.17 -11.77
C PHE A 77 1.66 -4.95 -12.20
N GLN A 78 1.82 -5.21 -13.50
CA GLN A 78 2.93 -5.99 -14.05
C GLN A 78 4.06 -5.11 -14.59
N GLN A 79 3.72 -3.92 -15.09
CA GLN A 79 4.72 -3.00 -15.64
C GLN A 79 5.70 -2.54 -14.54
N PRO A 80 7.03 -2.65 -14.78
CA PRO A 80 8.02 -2.02 -13.92
C PRO A 80 7.75 -0.52 -13.78
N PHE A 81 8.07 0.02 -12.61
CA PHE A 81 7.96 1.44 -12.34
C PHE A 81 9.31 1.95 -11.85
N GLU A 82 9.87 2.90 -12.59
CA GLU A 82 11.09 3.60 -12.22
C GLU A 82 10.72 4.93 -11.54
N PRO A 83 11.02 5.11 -10.25
CA PRO A 83 10.58 6.29 -9.50
C PRO A 83 11.53 7.47 -9.73
N THR A 84 11.45 8.09 -10.90
CA THR A 84 12.05 9.42 -11.16
C THR A 84 11.14 10.52 -10.65
N HIS A 85 11.64 11.74 -10.45
CA HIS A 85 10.81 12.89 -10.04
C HIS A 85 9.66 13.15 -11.02
N GLU A 86 9.91 13.03 -12.32
CA GLU A 86 8.90 13.14 -13.37
C GLU A 86 7.82 12.06 -13.24
N ASN A 87 8.22 10.79 -13.11
CA ASN A 87 7.29 9.68 -12.99
C ASN A 87 6.48 9.71 -11.70
N MET A 88 7.06 10.22 -10.62
CA MET A 88 6.39 10.39 -9.32
C MET A 88 5.39 11.55 -9.35
N ALA A 89 5.76 12.70 -9.93
CA ALA A 89 4.87 13.84 -10.08
C ALA A 89 3.72 13.58 -11.08
N GLY A 90 3.93 12.69 -12.05
CA GLY A 90 2.91 12.28 -13.02
C GLY A 90 1.94 11.20 -12.53
N LEU A 91 1.96 10.83 -11.24
CA LEU A 91 1.04 9.83 -10.69
C LEU A 91 -0.36 10.42 -10.51
N ASP A 92 -1.35 9.77 -11.13
CA ASP A 92 -2.75 10.19 -11.08
C ASP A 92 -3.44 9.74 -9.78
N LEU A 93 -3.30 10.53 -8.72
CA LEU A 93 -3.82 10.26 -7.37
C LEU A 93 -5.18 10.94 -7.14
N VAL A 94 -6.13 10.63 -8.02
CA VAL A 94 -7.52 11.13 -8.01
C VAL A 94 -8.50 9.98 -7.77
N GLN A 95 -9.66 10.22 -7.15
CA GLN A 95 -10.64 9.15 -6.87
C GLN A 95 -11.53 8.81 -8.07
N ASP A 96 -11.71 9.74 -9.03
CA ASP A 96 -12.57 9.54 -10.21
C ASP A 96 -11.91 8.67 -11.29
N GLN A 97 -11.53 7.44 -10.91
CA GLN A 97 -10.97 6.43 -11.79
C GLN A 97 -11.36 5.02 -11.30
N PRO A 98 -11.26 3.99 -12.16
CA PRO A 98 -11.41 2.60 -11.72
C PRO A 98 -10.53 2.25 -10.51
N ASP A 99 -11.10 1.53 -9.55
CA ASP A 99 -10.45 1.14 -8.29
C ASP A 99 -9.07 0.48 -8.47
N TYR A 100 -8.95 -0.41 -9.46
CA TYR A 100 -7.69 -1.10 -9.76
C TYR A 100 -6.61 -0.17 -10.31
N LEU A 101 -6.99 0.91 -11.01
CA LEU A 101 -6.04 1.91 -11.52
C LEU A 101 -5.50 2.77 -10.37
N LEU A 102 -6.38 3.26 -9.50
CA LEU A 102 -5.98 3.99 -8.30
C LEU A 102 -5.10 3.12 -7.40
N ALA A 103 -5.47 1.86 -7.17
CA ALA A 103 -4.65 0.92 -6.41
C ALA A 103 -3.26 0.68 -7.06
N ALA A 104 -3.20 0.59 -8.39
CA ALA A 104 -1.94 0.46 -9.12
C ALA A 104 -1.07 1.73 -9.00
N THR A 105 -1.68 2.91 -9.01
CA THR A 105 -1.00 4.21 -8.83
C THR A 105 -0.48 4.38 -7.40
N LEU A 106 -1.30 4.07 -6.39
CA LEU A 106 -0.89 4.06 -4.99
C LEU A 106 0.28 3.10 -4.73
N ARG A 107 0.26 1.91 -5.36
CA ARG A 107 1.39 0.96 -5.33
C ARG A 107 2.67 1.61 -5.86
N LYS A 108 2.61 2.36 -6.98
CA LYS A 108 3.76 3.06 -7.56
C LYS A 108 4.28 4.15 -6.62
N ALA A 109 3.39 4.98 -6.05
CA ALA A 109 3.75 6.04 -5.10
C ALA A 109 4.50 5.47 -3.89
N LEU A 110 3.94 4.45 -3.23
CA LEU A 110 4.58 3.79 -2.09
C LEU A 110 5.89 3.10 -2.49
N SER A 111 5.98 2.52 -3.68
CA SER A 111 7.21 1.92 -4.21
C SER A 111 8.33 2.97 -4.41
N GLY A 112 7.96 4.17 -4.88
CA GLY A 112 8.88 5.29 -5.02
C GLY A 112 9.39 5.80 -3.68
N ILE A 113 8.52 5.93 -2.67
CA ILE A 113 8.92 6.30 -1.30
C ILE A 113 9.92 5.27 -0.73
N VAL A 114 9.65 3.97 -0.92
CA VAL A 114 10.60 2.91 -0.53
C VAL A 114 11.93 3.08 -1.28
N ALA A 115 11.89 3.33 -2.59
CA ALA A 115 13.10 3.52 -3.38
C ALA A 115 13.94 4.71 -2.90
N GLY A 116 13.33 5.86 -2.65
CA GLY A 116 14.01 7.05 -2.13
C GLY A 116 14.57 6.86 -0.72
N ASN A 117 14.01 5.94 0.08
CA ASN A 117 14.48 5.68 1.44
C ASN A 117 15.64 4.67 1.53
N VAL A 118 15.68 3.64 0.66
CA VAL A 118 16.60 2.49 0.85
C VAL A 118 17.35 2.03 -0.39
N LYS A 119 16.99 2.45 -1.60
CA LYS A 119 17.67 2.01 -2.83
C LYS A 119 18.66 3.07 -3.27
N GLU A 120 19.91 2.68 -3.53
CA GLU A 120 20.99 3.60 -3.91
C GLU A 120 20.61 4.59 -5.04
N PRO A 121 20.00 4.17 -6.17
CA PRO A 121 19.60 5.12 -7.21
C PRO A 121 18.53 6.12 -6.75
N GLY A 122 17.60 5.67 -5.91
CA GLY A 122 16.56 6.52 -5.35
C GLY A 122 17.13 7.53 -4.37
N ILE A 123 17.97 7.09 -3.43
CA ILE A 123 18.64 7.97 -2.45
C ILE A 123 19.44 9.07 -3.17
N ARG A 124 20.22 8.70 -4.19
CA ARG A 124 21.00 9.68 -4.97
C ARG A 124 20.11 10.70 -5.68
N ALA A 125 18.99 10.27 -6.26
CA ALA A 125 18.04 11.19 -6.88
C ALA A 125 17.47 12.19 -5.86
N ILE A 126 17.20 11.74 -4.62
CA ILE A 126 16.74 12.62 -3.54
C ILE A 126 17.82 13.60 -3.10
N GLU A 127 19.08 13.16 -3.00
CA GLU A 127 20.22 14.03 -2.66
C GLU A 127 20.49 15.09 -3.75
N GLU A 128 20.37 14.71 -5.02
CA GLU A 128 20.68 15.57 -6.18
C GLU A 128 19.53 16.54 -6.52
N HIS A 129 18.27 16.13 -6.37
CA HIS A 129 17.10 16.88 -6.84
C HIS A 129 16.08 17.24 -5.75
N GLY A 130 16.27 16.75 -4.51
CA GLY A 130 15.32 16.93 -3.43
C GLY A 130 14.22 15.86 -3.39
N PRO A 131 13.22 16.00 -2.49
CA PRO A 131 12.16 15.00 -2.31
C PRO A 131 11.30 14.82 -3.57
N PHE A 132 10.73 13.62 -3.75
CA PHE A 132 9.71 13.39 -4.77
C PHE A 132 8.46 14.21 -4.45
N GLU A 133 7.87 14.85 -5.46
CA GLU A 133 6.61 15.56 -5.31
C GLU A 133 5.47 14.63 -5.74
N LEU A 134 4.47 14.48 -4.88
CA LEU A 134 3.24 13.74 -5.15
C LEU A 134 2.08 14.74 -5.06
N SER A 135 1.27 14.82 -6.10
CA SER A 135 0.07 15.64 -6.14
C SER A 135 -1.16 14.78 -6.39
N GLY A 136 -2.32 15.31 -6.04
CA GLY A 136 -3.61 14.65 -6.19
C GLY A 136 -4.70 15.42 -5.46
N GLU A 137 -5.88 14.82 -5.38
CA GLU A 137 -7.01 15.42 -4.68
C GLU A 137 -6.70 15.62 -3.18
N THR A 138 -7.29 16.66 -2.58
CA THR A 138 -7.03 17.04 -1.18
C THR A 138 -7.24 15.87 -0.22
N GLU A 139 -8.37 15.15 -0.33
CA GLU A 139 -8.68 14.02 0.55
C GLU A 139 -7.67 12.87 0.40
N MET A 140 -7.19 12.62 -0.82
CA MET A 140 -6.16 11.60 -1.10
C MET A 140 -4.82 11.98 -0.48
N MET A 141 -4.40 13.24 -0.65
CA MET A 141 -3.15 13.74 -0.08
C MET A 141 -3.20 13.74 1.45
N GLU A 142 -4.32 14.14 2.06
CA GLU A 142 -4.51 14.09 3.51
C GLU A 142 -4.48 12.67 4.08
N ALA A 143 -5.12 11.72 3.38
CA ALA A 143 -5.09 10.31 3.77
C ALA A 143 -3.66 9.74 3.70
N LEU A 144 -2.91 10.07 2.63
CA LEU A 144 -1.53 9.63 2.46
C LEU A 144 -0.60 10.28 3.49
N ASP A 145 -0.76 11.57 3.78
CA ASP A 145 0.01 12.28 4.81
C ASP A 145 -0.19 11.63 6.17
N THR A 146 -1.46 11.41 6.56
CA THR A 146 -1.82 10.80 7.83
C THR A 146 -1.20 9.41 7.97
N LEU A 147 -1.26 8.59 6.91
CA LEU A 147 -0.68 7.26 6.89
C LEU A 147 0.85 7.34 7.09
N LEU A 148 1.55 8.12 6.27
CA LEU A 148 3.00 8.18 6.29
C LEU A 148 3.55 8.84 7.56
N ALA A 149 2.90 9.90 8.05
CA ALA A 149 3.22 10.51 9.34
C ALA A 149 3.07 9.51 10.50
N SER A 150 2.06 8.65 10.44
CA SER A 150 1.91 7.57 11.44
C SER A 150 3.10 6.58 11.39
N PHE A 151 3.60 6.25 10.20
CA PHE A 151 4.74 5.36 10.04
C PHE A 151 6.04 5.98 10.56
N VAL A 152 6.24 7.28 10.34
CA VAL A 152 7.35 8.03 10.94
C VAL A 152 7.25 8.01 12.46
N LYS A 153 6.10 8.38 13.02
CA LYS A 153 5.86 8.42 14.48
C LYS A 153 6.06 7.05 15.14
N GLN A 154 5.65 5.98 14.44
CA GLN A 154 5.80 4.59 14.90
C GLN A 154 7.17 3.98 14.54
N ARG A 155 8.11 4.77 14.00
CA ARG A 155 9.50 4.36 13.69
C ARG A 155 9.56 3.20 12.69
N ARG A 156 8.68 3.21 11.68
CA ARG A 156 8.56 2.17 10.64
C ARG A 156 9.27 2.53 9.33
N MET A 157 9.74 3.76 9.17
CA MET A 157 10.34 4.25 7.91
C MET A 157 11.84 3.94 7.77
N LYS A 158 12.59 3.97 8.88
CA LYS A 158 14.03 3.67 8.91
C LYS A 158 14.41 3.12 10.28
N ILE A 159 15.42 2.23 10.32
CA ILE A 159 15.95 1.69 11.58
C ILE A 159 16.57 2.81 12.43
N ASN A 160 17.32 3.73 11.79
CA ASN A 160 17.79 4.96 12.42
C ASN A 160 16.74 6.08 12.21
N TYR A 161 15.73 6.12 13.09
CA TYR A 161 14.55 6.99 12.95
C TYR A 161 14.80 8.45 13.38
N GLU A 162 15.87 8.73 14.13
CA GLU A 162 16.13 10.06 14.73
C GLU A 162 16.52 11.12 13.69
N GLU A 163 16.97 10.67 12.52
CA GLU A 163 17.42 11.52 11.41
C GLU A 163 16.53 11.35 10.15
N TYR A 164 15.33 10.77 10.29
CA TYR A 164 14.49 10.52 9.12
C TYR A 164 13.97 11.83 8.52
N GLN A 165 14.50 12.17 7.34
CA GLN A 165 13.96 13.21 6.46
C GLN A 165 13.10 12.53 5.38
N PRO A 166 11.82 12.91 5.23
CA PRO A 166 10.96 12.37 4.18
C PRO A 166 11.58 12.56 2.79
N CYS A 167 11.64 11.48 2.01
CA CYS A 167 12.04 11.49 0.61
C CYS A 167 10.92 11.97 -0.34
N TYR A 168 9.82 12.47 0.22
CA TYR A 168 8.63 12.88 -0.50
C TYR A 168 8.07 14.18 0.08
N ARG A 169 7.30 14.89 -0.75
CA ARG A 169 6.51 16.06 -0.41
C ARG A 169 5.15 15.90 -1.06
N LEU A 170 4.10 16.11 -0.28
CA LEU A 170 2.73 16.13 -0.79
C LEU A 170 2.40 17.56 -1.20
N VAL A 171 2.01 17.74 -2.46
CA VAL A 171 1.67 19.03 -3.05
C VAL A 171 0.17 19.05 -3.26
N GLN A 172 -0.50 20.08 -2.74
CA GLN A 172 -1.91 20.32 -3.05
C GLN A 172 -1.96 21.09 -4.36
N ASP A 173 -2.78 20.64 -5.31
CA ASP A 173 -3.10 21.46 -6.48
C ASP A 173 -3.83 22.72 -5.97
N GLU A 174 -3.20 23.89 -6.08
CA GLU A 174 -3.93 25.15 -5.93
C GLU A 174 -4.91 25.24 -7.09
N PRO A 175 -6.22 25.44 -6.84
CA PRO A 175 -7.15 25.69 -7.92
C PRO A 175 -6.76 26.99 -8.62
N ALA A 176 -6.52 26.89 -9.93
CA ALA A 176 -6.30 28.03 -10.82
C ALA A 176 -7.51 28.97 -10.89
#